data_AF-A0A7D5VLL0-F1
#
_entry.id   AF-A0A7D5VLL0-F1
#
_cell.length_a   1.000
_cell.length_b   1.000
_cell.length_c   1.000
_cell.angle_alpha   90.00
_cell.angle_beta   90.00
_cell.angle_gamma   90.00
#
_symmetry.space_group_name_H-M   'P 1'
#
loop_
_entity.id
_entity.type
_entity.pdbx_description
1 polymer ?
#
loop_
_entity_poly.entity_id
_entity_poly.type
_entity_poly.pdbx_seq_one_letter_code
_entity_poly.pdbx_strand_id
1 'polypeptide(L)' 'MEYPFNRITGQTNRDDTTVYVSIYVQAEYLTIDEAALTAAVQQWLLAQVPAITSTTAERRDQTFPVTPLPPLP' A
#
# COMPACT_ATOMS: atom_id res chain seq x y z
N MET A 1 -9.49 -12.50 -8.04
CA MET A 1 -9.78 -11.09 -8.38
C MET A 1 -8.49 -10.32 -8.11
N GLU A 2 -8.03 -9.51 -9.06
CA GLU A 2 -6.84 -8.66 -8.92
C GLU A 2 -7.25 -7.35 -8.24
N TYR A 3 -6.55 -6.98 -7.17
CA TYR A 3 -6.80 -5.72 -6.48
C TYR A 3 -5.54 -4.84 -6.60
N PRO A 4 -5.62 -3.72 -7.34
CA PRO A 4 -4.51 -2.79 -7.42
C PRO A 4 -4.35 -2.08 -6.07
N PHE A 5 -3.11 -1.85 -5.66
CA PHE A 5 -2.74 -1.13 -4.44
C PHE A 5 -1.47 -0.31 -4.65
N ASN A 6 -1.30 0.74 -3.87
CA ASN A 6 -0.05 1.48 -3.83
C ASN A 6 0.81 0.93 -2.70
N ARG A 7 2.01 0.45 -3.03
CA ARG A 7 3.02 0.03 -2.05
C ARG A 7 3.99 1.17 -1.82
N ILE A 8 4.10 1.61 -0.58
CA ILE A 8 5.13 2.53 -0.13
C ILE A 8 6.24 1.74 0.56
N THR A 9 7.47 1.96 0.12
CA THR A 9 8.67 1.41 0.73
C THR A 9 9.41 2.53 1.46
N GLY A 10 9.56 2.40 2.77
CA GLY A 10 10.39 3.27 3.61
C GLY A 10 11.77 2.66 3.81
N GLN A 11 12.80 3.39 3.38
CA GLN A 11 14.19 2.99 3.56
C GLN A 11 14.75 3.61 4.84
N THR A 12 15.53 2.82 5.58
CA THR A 12 16.28 3.29 6.74
C THR A 12 17.76 3.34 6.40
N ASN A 13 18.54 4.07 7.19
CA ASN A 13 20.01 4.05 7.07
C ASN A 13 20.65 2.77 7.61
N ARG A 14 19.85 1.82 8.11
CA ARG A 14 20.30 0.49 8.49
C ARG A 14 19.89 -0.47 7.39
N ASP A 15 20.87 -1.10 6.76
CA ASP A 15 20.68 -1.97 5.60
C ASP A 15 19.74 -3.17 5.85
N ASP A 16 19.40 -3.46 7.11
CA ASP A 16 18.57 -4.59 7.52
C ASP A 16 17.07 -4.26 7.68
N THR A 17 16.68 -2.99 7.63
CA THR A 17 15.31 -2.58 7.98
C THR A 17 14.64 -1.83 6.83
N THR A 18 13.62 -2.46 6.22
CA THR A 18 12.73 -1.84 5.24
C THR A 18 11.29 -1.90 5.74
N VAL A 19 10.58 -0.78 5.67
CA VAL A 19 9.16 -0.70 6.03
C VAL A 19 8.32 -0.76 4.77
N TYR A 20 7.27 -1.59 4.77
CA TYR A 20 6.31 -1.66 3.67
C TYR A 20 4.92 -1.27 4.14
N VAL A 21 4.30 -0.33 3.43
CA VAL A 21 2.90 0.07 3.63
C VAL A 21 2.14 -0.21 2.34
N SER A 22 1.02 -0.92 2.42
CA SER A 22 0.15 -1.19 1.28
C SER A 22 -1.17 -0.44 1.46
N ILE A 23 -1.51 0.43 0.52
CA ILE A 23 -2.73 1.23 0.56
C ILE A 23 -3.75 0.62 -0.39
N TYR A 24 -4.83 0.10 0.20
CA TYR A 24 -6.01 -0.37 -0.51
C TYR A 24 -7.10 0.69 -0.38
N VAL A 25 -7.59 1.17 -1.52
CA VAL A 25 -8.66 2.16 -1.58
C VAL A 25 -9.90 1.47 -2.10
N GLN A 26 -10.90 1.30 -1.23
CA GLN A 26 -12.22 0.83 -1.60
C GLN A 26 -13.21 1.93 -1.23
N ALA A 27 -13.82 2.55 -2.23
CA ALA A 27 -14.83 3.56 -2.04
C ALA A 27 -15.99 3.34 -2.99
N GLU A 28 -17.20 3.32 -2.44
CA GLU A 28 -18.43 3.05 -3.20
C GLU A 28 -19.16 4.34 -3.58
N TYR A 29 -18.99 5.41 -2.78
CA TYR A 29 -19.76 6.66 -2.91
C TYR A 29 -18.90 7.92 -2.97
N LEU A 30 -17.58 7.80 -2.88
CA LEU A 30 -16.66 8.93 -2.86
C LEU A 30 -15.41 8.60 -3.68
N THR A 31 -15.07 9.49 -4.62
CA THR A 31 -13.79 9.38 -5.32
C THR A 31 -12.66 9.77 -4.37
N ILE A 32 -11.72 8.87 -4.16
CA ILE A 32 -10.50 9.13 -3.39
C ILE A 32 -9.38 9.38 -4.38
N ASP A 33 -8.68 10.51 -4.23
CA ASP A 33 -7.43 10.75 -4.94
C ASP A 33 -6.32 9.88 -4.31
N GLU A 34 -6.10 8.72 -4.92
CA GLU A 34 -5.11 7.76 -4.47
C GLU A 34 -3.68 8.32 -4.49
N ALA A 35 -3.38 9.24 -5.42
CA ALA A 35 -2.06 9.85 -5.52
C ALA A 35 -1.83 10.82 -4.34
N ALA A 36 -2.82 11.66 -4.03
CA ALA A 36 -2.77 12.55 -2.87
C ALA A 36 -2.68 11.76 -1.55
N LEU A 37 -3.45 10.68 -1.40
CA LEU A 37 -3.39 9.80 -0.23
C LEU A 37 -2.00 9.15 -0.10
N THR A 38 -1.45 8.63 -1.19
CA THR A 38 -0.11 8.02 -1.21
C THR A 38 0.95 9.02 -0.79
N ALA A 39 0.93 10.24 -1.35
CA ALA A 39 1.85 11.31 -0.98
C ALA A 39 1.72 11.70 0.50
N ALA A 40 0.50 11.78 1.04
CA ALA A 40 0.27 12.07 2.45
C ALA A 40 0.85 11.00 3.38
N VAL A 41 0.69 9.71 3.02
CA VAL A 41 1.27 8.60 3.81
C VAL A 41 2.81 8.60 3.73
N GLN A 42 3.39 8.91 2.56
CA GLN A 42 4.84 9.07 2.43
C GLN A 42 5.38 10.18 3.36
N GLN A 43 4.70 11.34 3.39
CA GLN A 43 5.08 12.44 4.28
C GLN A 43 4.92 12.07 5.75
N TRP A 44 3.84 11.36 6.11
CA TRP A 44 3.63 10.86 7.46
C TRP A 44 4.77 9.90 7.90
N LEU A 45 5.19 8.97 7.05
CA LEU A 45 6.30 8.06 7.35
C LEU A 45 7.60 8.81 7.64
N LEU A 46 7.94 9.81 6.82
CA LEU A 46 9.14 10.63 6.99
C LEU A 46 9.07 11.49 8.27
N ALA A 47 7.88 11.99 8.62
CA ALA A 47 7.70 12.87 9.77
C ALA A 47 7.61 12.11 11.11
N GLN A 48 7.02 10.91 11.12
CA GLN A 48 6.65 10.20 12.34
C GLN A 48 7.50 8.97 12.63
N VAL A 49 8.28 8.48 11.66
CA VAL A 49 9.16 7.32 11.85
C VAL A 49 10.61 7.76 11.71
N PRO A 50 11.32 8.12 12.80
CA PRO A 50 12.66 8.71 12.74
C PRO A 50 13.72 7.85 12.03
N ALA A 51 13.50 6.54 11.95
CA ALA A 51 14.39 5.62 11.27
C ALA A 51 14.28 5.70 9.73
N ILE A 52 13.16 6.19 9.19
CA ILE A 52 12.92 6.28 7.75
C ILE A 52 13.53 7.58 7.22
N THR A 53 14.43 7.46 6.25
CA THR A 53 15.13 8.61 5.65
C THR A 53 14.70 8.90 4.22
N SER A 54 14.11 7.92 3.53
CA SER A 54 13.49 8.11 2.23
C SER A 54 12.30 7.17 2.04
N THR A 55 11.39 7.54 1.14
CA THR A 55 10.27 6.69 0.75
C THR A 55 10.15 6.62 -0.77
N THR A 56 9.73 5.49 -1.29
CA THR A 56 9.32 5.30 -2.68
C THR A 56 7.91 4.73 -2.72
N ALA A 57 7.15 5.02 -3.77
CA ALA A 57 5.82 4.46 -3.98
C ALA A 57 5.73 3.82 -5.37
N GLU A 58 5.11 2.65 -5.44
CA GLU A 58 4.88 1.90 -6.68
C GLU A 58 3.45 1.35 -6.67
N ARG A 59 2.79 1.34 -7.83
CA ARG A 59 1.49 0.67 -7.98
C ARG A 59 1.72 -0.80 -8.31
N ARG A 60 1.03 -1.69 -7.59
CA ARG A 60 1.11 -3.15 -7.76
C ARG A 60 -0.28 -3.76 -7.80
N ASP A 61 -0.38 -4.91 -8.44
CA ASP A 61 -1.59 -5.74 -8.43
C ASP A 61 -1.37 -6.94 -7.52
N GLN A 62 -2.32 -7.20 -6.62
CA GLN A 62 -2.32 -8.41 -5.79
C GLN A 62 -3.45 -9.35 -6.21
N THR A 63 -3.10 -10.60 -6.52
CA THR A 63 -4.06 -11.68 -6.72
C THR A 63 -4.38 -12.32 -5.36
N PHE A 64 -5.64 -12.21 -4.93
CA PHE A 64 -6.11 -13.03 -3.80
C PHE A 64 -6.58 -14.38 -4.32
N PRO A 65 -6.21 -15.51 -3.66
CA PRO A 65 -6.76 -16.80 -4.01
C PRO A 65 -8.28 -16.76 -3.77
N VAL A 66 -9.05 -16.93 -4.84
CA VAL A 66 -10.48 -17.16 -4.73
C VAL A 66 -10.68 -18.64 -4.46
N THR A 67 -11.17 -19.00 -3.27
CA THR A 67 -11.65 -20.35 -3.01
C THR A 67 -12.91 -20.55 -3.87
N PRO A 68 -12.93 -21.48 -4.84
CA PRO A 68 -14.13 -21.72 -5.62
C PRO A 68 -15.26 -22.18 -4.69
N LEU A 69 -16.47 -21.64 -4.89
CA LEU A 69 -17.64 -22.09 -4.16
C LEU A 69 -17.89 -23.57 -4.48
N PRO A 70 -18.22 -24.42 -3.48
CA PRO A 70 -18.63 -25.78 -3.76
C PRO A 70 -19.87 -25.80 -4.68
N PRO A 71 -20.00 -26.79 -5.57
CA PRO A 71 -21.16 -26.88 -6.45
C PRO A 71 -22.45 -26.95 -5.63
N LEU A 72 -23.49 -26.26 -6.10
CA LEU A 72 -24.82 -26.35 -5.49
C LEU A 72 -25.35 -27.80 -5.58
N PRO A 73 -26.05 -28.28 -4.54
CA PRO A 73 -26.63 -29.63 -4.52
C PRO A 73 -27.75 -29.81 -5.55
#